data_AF-A0A2V8VFF9-F1
#
_entry.id   AF-A0A2V8VFF9-F1
#
_cell.length_a   1.000
_cell.length_b   1.000
_cell.length_c   1.000
_cell.angle_alpha   90.00
_cell.angle_beta   90.00
_cell.angle_gamma   90.00
#
_symmetry.space_group_name_H-M   'P 1'
#
loop_
_entity.id
_entity.type
_entity.pdbx_description
1 polymer ?
#
loop_
_entity_poly.entity_id
_entity_poly.type
_entity_poly.pdbx_seq_one_letter_code
_entity_poly.pdbx_strand_id
1 'polypeptide(L)'
;MNRYYCALAAADDSSTLEELIALVEHRVRWKGQSVRAIHPFDPDDYALLQAMHRGEFNINGFRNRDLQSLLYSTSPNSKADQRKRSAATSRKLRMLRAHGLIRKRSRSHRYDLTRNGRLIVNAILLAHRLTASQINAIAA
;
A
#
# COMPACT_ATOMS: atom_id res chain seq x y z
N MET A 1 11.61 -0.92 21.59
CA MET A 1 10.34 -0.74 20.86
C MET A 1 10.57 0.28 19.75
N ASN A 2 10.28 -0.04 18.49
CA ASN A 2 10.64 0.80 17.34
C ASN A 2 9.61 1.94 17.17
N ARG A 3 10.05 3.21 17.28
CA ARG A 3 9.19 4.42 17.22
C ARG A 3 8.27 4.45 15.99
N TYR A 4 8.72 3.90 14.86
CA TYR A 4 7.94 3.83 13.62
C TYR A 4 6.66 2.99 13.76
N TYR A 5 6.75 1.82 14.40
CA TYR A 5 5.58 0.96 14.60
C TYR A 5 4.60 1.58 15.60
N CYS A 6 5.09 2.36 16.57
CA CYS A 6 4.25 3.12 17.49
C CYS A 6 3.49 4.24 16.75
N ALA A 7 4.16 4.99 15.85
CA ALA A 7 3.52 6.04 15.06
C ALA A 7 2.42 5.48 14.14
N LEU A 8 2.69 4.35 13.46
CA LEU A 8 1.66 3.67 12.69
C LEU A 8 0.49 3.21 13.57
N ALA A 9 0.77 2.68 14.76
CA ALA A 9 -0.25 2.18 15.69
C ALA A 9 -1.11 3.29 16.32
N ALA A 10 -0.59 4.50 16.41
CA ALA A 10 -1.28 5.67 16.95
C ALA A 10 -2.25 6.32 15.94
N ALA A 11 -2.10 6.04 14.63
CA ALA A 11 -3.00 6.57 13.61
C ALA A 11 -4.42 6.03 13.78
N ASP A 12 -5.39 6.93 13.85
CA ASP A 12 -6.82 6.64 13.96
C ASP A 12 -7.65 7.60 13.09
N ASP A 13 -8.98 7.54 13.21
CA ASP A 13 -9.90 8.32 12.39
C ASP A 13 -9.82 9.84 12.66
N SER A 14 -9.09 10.28 13.69
CA SER A 14 -8.86 11.70 13.98
C SER A 14 -7.57 12.26 13.34
N SER A 15 -6.70 11.39 12.81
CA SER A 15 -5.45 11.80 12.17
C SER A 15 -5.72 12.56 10.86
N THR A 16 -4.95 13.61 10.63
CA THR A 16 -5.05 14.37 9.38
C THR A 16 -4.50 13.57 8.20
N LEU A 17 -4.88 13.94 6.98
CA LEU A 17 -4.32 13.33 5.77
C LEU A 17 -2.79 13.49 5.71
N GLU A 18 -2.27 14.64 6.14
CA GLU A 18 -0.83 14.91 6.21
C GLU A 18 -0.12 13.93 7.15
N GLU A 19 -0.65 13.73 8.36
CA GLU A 19 -0.11 12.78 9.33
C GLU A 19 -0.11 11.36 8.78
N LEU A 20 -1.20 10.94 8.11
CA LEU A 20 -1.31 9.61 7.52
C LEU A 20 -0.30 9.40 6.39
N ILE A 21 -0.08 10.40 5.54
CA ILE A 21 0.88 10.35 4.44
C ILE A 21 2.32 10.34 4.97
N ALA A 22 2.61 11.14 6.01
CA ALA A 22 3.93 11.19 6.64
C ALA A 22 4.38 9.81 7.15
N LEU A 23 3.46 8.90 7.49
CA LEU A 23 3.78 7.53 7.92
C LEU A 23 4.32 6.63 6.79
N VAL A 24 4.11 7.00 5.52
CA VAL A 24 4.50 6.18 4.36
C VAL A 24 5.51 6.87 3.43
N GLU A 25 5.60 8.20 3.47
CA GLU A 25 6.48 9.01 2.61
C GLU A 25 7.95 9.13 3.08
N HIS A 26 8.42 8.21 3.91
CA HIS A 26 9.82 8.21 4.34
C HIS A 26 10.48 6.84 4.19
N ARG A 27 11.80 6.83 4.08
CA ARG A 27 12.58 5.59 3.98
C ARG A 27 12.54 4.85 5.32
N VAL A 28 12.26 3.54 5.28
CA VAL A 28 12.22 2.67 6.47
C VAL A 28 13.30 1.58 6.40
N ARG A 29 13.73 1.08 7.56
CA ARG A 29 14.58 -0.13 7.64
C ARG A 29 13.72 -1.35 7.93
N TRP A 30 13.79 -2.36 7.08
CA TRP A 30 13.06 -3.61 7.24
C TRP A 30 14.01 -4.81 7.08
N LYS A 31 14.15 -5.57 8.17
CA LYS A 31 15.08 -6.72 8.27
C LYS A 31 16.50 -6.38 7.83
N GLY A 32 17.05 -5.28 8.37
CA GLY A 32 18.39 -4.82 8.07
C GLY A 32 18.58 -4.17 6.70
N GLN A 33 17.56 -4.17 5.83
CA GLN A 33 17.65 -3.52 4.52
C GLN A 33 16.82 -2.23 4.46
N SER A 34 17.34 -1.24 3.76
CA SER A 34 16.62 -0.01 3.45
C SER A 34 15.50 -0.29 2.47
N VAL A 35 14.32 0.28 2.70
CA VAL A 35 13.16 0.25 1.83
C VAL A 35 12.72 1.69 1.57
N ARG A 36 12.57 2.04 0.29
CA ARG A 36 12.14 3.38 -0.11
C ARG A 36 10.72 3.68 0.38
N ALA A 37 10.40 4.97 0.48
CA ALA A 37 9.05 5.48 0.73
C ALA A 37 8.02 4.98 -0.29
N ILE A 38 6.76 5.02 0.10
CA ILE A 38 5.61 4.96 -0.81
C ILE A 38 5.25 6.41 -1.11
N HIS A 39 5.09 6.76 -2.39
CA HIS A 39 4.66 8.08 -2.82
C HIS A 39 3.19 8.01 -3.26
N PRO A 40 2.20 8.35 -2.40
CA PRO A 40 0.79 8.09 -2.66
C PRO A 40 0.22 8.77 -3.90
N PHE A 41 0.82 9.88 -4.35
CA PHE A 41 0.41 10.63 -5.54
C PHE A 41 1.23 10.29 -6.79
N ASP A 42 2.24 9.43 -6.69
CA ASP A 42 2.90 8.86 -7.85
C ASP A 42 1.98 7.83 -8.54
N PRO A 43 1.83 7.83 -9.87
CA PRO A 43 0.91 6.94 -10.57
C PRO A 43 1.14 5.44 -10.31
N ASP A 44 2.40 4.99 -10.19
CA ASP A 44 2.73 3.58 -10.02
C ASP A 44 2.41 3.08 -8.61
N ASP A 45 2.70 3.91 -7.61
CA ASP A 45 2.38 3.62 -6.21
C ASP A 45 0.87 3.77 -5.97
N TYR A 46 0.21 4.77 -6.56
CA TYR A 46 -1.25 4.90 -6.51
C TYR A 46 -1.97 3.70 -7.11
N ALA A 47 -1.55 3.22 -8.29
CA ALA A 47 -2.10 2.01 -8.90
C ALA A 47 -1.91 0.77 -8.00
N LEU A 48 -0.78 0.69 -7.28
CA LEU A 48 -0.54 -0.37 -6.29
C LEU A 48 -1.51 -0.27 -5.11
N LEU A 49 -1.74 0.93 -4.55
CA LEU A 49 -2.67 1.15 -3.45
C LEU A 49 -4.11 0.85 -3.85
N GLN A 50 -4.52 1.23 -5.06
CA GLN A 50 -5.82 0.86 -5.62
C GLN A 50 -5.97 -0.66 -5.77
N ALA A 51 -4.97 -1.33 -6.36
CA ALA A 51 -5.00 -2.76 -6.60
C ALA A 51 -5.19 -3.55 -5.31
N MET A 52 -4.47 -3.18 -4.24
CA MET A 52 -4.56 -3.89 -2.95
C MET A 52 -5.84 -3.58 -2.15
N HIS A 53 -6.53 -2.47 -2.43
CA HIS A 53 -7.74 -2.04 -1.71
C HIS A 53 -9.04 -2.71 -2.21
N ARG A 54 -8.98 -3.62 -3.19
CA ARG A 54 -10.18 -4.30 -3.68
C ARG A 54 -10.92 -5.07 -2.59
N GLY A 55 -12.26 -4.94 -2.57
CA GLY A 55 -13.12 -5.55 -1.54
C GLY A 55 -12.96 -7.06 -1.40
N GLU A 56 -12.71 -7.77 -2.50
CA GLU A 56 -12.46 -9.22 -2.53
C GLU A 56 -11.24 -9.65 -1.69
N PHE A 57 -10.24 -8.77 -1.55
CA PHE A 57 -9.03 -9.01 -0.78
C PHE A 57 -9.22 -8.80 0.72
N ASN A 58 -10.27 -8.11 1.13
CA ASN A 58 -10.55 -7.88 2.56
C ASN A 58 -10.94 -9.17 3.29
N ILE A 59 -11.54 -10.14 2.59
CA ILE A 59 -11.98 -11.42 3.14
C ILE A 59 -10.86 -12.46 2.96
N ASN A 60 -10.43 -12.65 1.72
CA ASN A 60 -9.58 -13.77 1.35
C ASN A 60 -8.07 -13.47 1.43
N GLY A 61 -7.70 -12.21 1.63
CA GLY A 61 -6.34 -11.73 1.38
C GLY A 61 -5.96 -11.89 -0.09
N PHE A 62 -4.79 -11.35 -0.45
CA PHE A 62 -4.29 -11.38 -1.82
C PHE A 62 -2.91 -12.01 -1.92
N ARG A 63 -2.60 -12.54 -3.10
CA ARG A 63 -1.31 -13.14 -3.46
C ARG A 63 -0.59 -12.23 -4.44
N ASN A 64 0.69 -12.52 -4.66
CA ASN A 64 1.49 -11.84 -5.67
C ASN A 64 0.84 -11.92 -7.07
N ARG A 65 0.31 -13.09 -7.45
CA ARG A 65 -0.34 -13.26 -8.76
C ARG A 65 -1.58 -12.37 -8.94
N ASP A 66 -2.32 -12.13 -7.84
CA ASP A 66 -3.55 -11.35 -7.85
C ASP A 66 -3.21 -9.86 -8.07
N LEU A 67 -2.13 -9.36 -7.46
CA LEU A 67 -1.63 -8.01 -7.77
C LEU A 67 -1.05 -7.92 -9.18
N GLN A 68 -0.36 -8.96 -9.67
CA GLN A 68 0.17 -8.94 -11.04
C GLN A 68 -0.93 -8.78 -12.07
N SER A 69 -2.06 -9.48 -11.93
CA SER A 69 -3.18 -9.36 -12.87
C SER A 69 -3.84 -7.98 -12.86
N LEU A 70 -3.62 -7.17 -11.83
CA LEU A 70 -4.15 -5.81 -11.73
C LEU A 70 -3.14 -4.75 -12.19
N LEU A 71 -1.85 -4.99 -11.95
CA LEU A 71 -0.77 -4.06 -12.27
C LEU A 71 -0.25 -4.19 -13.71
N TYR A 72 -0.49 -5.34 -14.35
CA TYR A 72 -0.07 -5.59 -15.73
C TYR A 72 -1.29 -5.93 -16.56
N SER A 73 -1.59 -5.09 -17.56
CA SER A 73 -2.73 -5.26 -18.46
C SER A 73 -2.52 -6.38 -19.49
N THR A 74 -1.28 -6.75 -19.77
CA THR A 74 -0.94 -7.78 -20.76
C THR A 74 -0.41 -9.05 -20.12
N SER A 75 -0.57 -10.17 -20.80
CA SER A 75 0.10 -11.42 -20.41
C SER A 75 1.63 -11.28 -20.53
N PRO A 76 2.42 -12.04 -19.74
CA PRO A 76 3.86 -12.06 -19.88
C PRO A 76 4.27 -12.65 -21.23
N ASN A 77 5.20 -11.98 -21.92
CA ASN A 77 5.65 -12.40 -23.26
C ASN A 77 6.57 -13.63 -23.23
N SER A 78 7.11 -13.98 -22.06
CA SER A 78 7.99 -15.13 -21.86
C SER A 78 8.03 -15.57 -20.40
N LYS A 79 8.60 -16.75 -20.15
CA LYS A 79 8.90 -17.22 -18.78
C LYS A 79 9.84 -16.27 -18.03
N ALA A 80 10.78 -15.63 -18.74
CA ALA A 80 11.69 -14.66 -18.15
C ALA A 80 10.95 -13.39 -17.70
N ASP A 81 10.04 -12.87 -18.54
CA ASP A 81 9.19 -11.72 -18.20
C ASP A 81 8.27 -12.04 -17.01
N GLN A 82 7.65 -13.23 -16.99
CA GLN A 82 6.84 -13.68 -15.86
C GLN A 82 7.62 -13.68 -14.54
N ARG A 83 8.87 -14.18 -14.55
CA ARG A 83 9.76 -14.15 -13.37
C ARG A 83 10.10 -12.72 -12.96
N LYS A 84 10.37 -11.84 -13.93
CA LYS A 84 10.67 -10.41 -13.69
C LYS A 84 9.49 -9.70 -13.02
N ARG A 85 8.26 -9.88 -13.53
CA ARG A 85 7.02 -9.31 -12.97
C ARG A 85 6.73 -9.84 -11.57
N SER A 86 6.91 -11.14 -11.35
CA SER A 86 6.78 -11.75 -10.03
C SER A 86 7.78 -11.18 -9.01
N ALA A 87 9.05 -11.02 -9.40
CA ALA A 87 10.07 -10.42 -8.56
C ALA A 87 9.79 -8.94 -8.27
N ALA A 88 9.34 -8.17 -9.27
CA ALA A 88 8.93 -6.77 -9.10
C ALA A 88 7.77 -6.63 -8.12
N THR A 89 6.72 -7.45 -8.28
CA THR A 89 5.57 -7.47 -7.39
C THR A 89 5.96 -7.93 -5.98
N SER A 90 6.92 -8.86 -5.85
CA SER A 90 7.46 -9.27 -4.54
C SER A 90 8.18 -8.12 -3.83
N ARG A 91 8.90 -7.26 -4.57
CA ARG A 91 9.51 -6.04 -4.01
C ARG A 91 8.44 -5.03 -3.57
N LYS A 92 7.37 -4.84 -4.35
CA LYS A 92 6.21 -4.02 -3.95
C LYS A 92 5.54 -4.55 -2.67
N LEU A 93 5.29 -5.86 -2.57
CA LEU A 93 4.77 -6.50 -1.36
C LEU A 93 5.69 -6.31 -0.15
N ARG A 94 7.01 -6.43 -0.35
CA ARG A 94 7.99 -6.17 0.70
C ARG A 94 7.91 -4.72 1.17
N MET A 95 7.78 -3.76 0.26
CA MET A 95 7.60 -2.36 0.61
C MET A 95 6.35 -2.15 1.45
N LEU A 96 5.18 -2.60 0.98
CA LEU A 96 3.92 -2.47 1.72
C LEU A 96 4.01 -3.06 3.14
N ARG A 97 4.74 -4.17 3.31
CA ARG A 97 5.00 -4.77 4.63
C ARG A 97 5.95 -3.98 5.49
N ALA A 98 6.99 -3.40 4.88
CA ALA A 98 7.94 -2.57 5.58
C ALA A 98 7.25 -1.34 6.17
N HIS A 99 6.30 -0.77 5.43
CA HIS A 99 5.46 0.34 5.87
C HIS A 99 4.25 -0.07 6.72
N GLY A 100 4.12 -1.34 7.09
CA GLY A 100 3.04 -1.81 7.94
C GLY A 100 1.63 -1.77 7.33
N LEU A 101 1.48 -1.44 6.05
CA LEU A 101 0.17 -1.42 5.37
C LEU A 101 -0.42 -2.82 5.22
N ILE A 102 0.45 -3.83 5.09
CA ILE A 102 0.03 -5.23 4.98
C ILE A 102 0.82 -6.15 5.91
N ARG A 103 0.17 -7.26 6.28
CA ARG A 103 0.80 -8.39 6.97
C ARG A 103 0.73 -9.65 6.12
N LYS A 104 1.71 -10.53 6.28
CA LYS A 104 1.67 -11.85 5.66
C LYS A 104 0.81 -12.78 6.52
N ARG A 105 -0.13 -13.49 5.91
CA ARG A 105 -0.92 -14.52 6.59
C ARG A 105 -0.04 -15.74 6.90
N SER A 106 -0.13 -16.27 8.11
CA SER A 106 0.66 -17.42 8.54
C SER A 106 0.40 -18.64 7.64
N ARG A 107 1.44 -19.44 7.37
CA ARG A 107 1.38 -20.68 6.56
C ARG A 107 0.75 -20.50 5.16
N SER A 108 0.79 -19.29 4.61
CA SER A 108 0.22 -18.98 3.30
C SER A 108 1.10 -18.00 2.50
N HIS A 109 0.85 -17.92 1.19
CA HIS A 109 1.38 -16.88 0.31
C HIS A 109 0.48 -15.63 0.25
N ARG A 110 -0.53 -15.57 1.12
CA ARG A 110 -1.51 -14.49 1.18
C ARG A 110 -1.05 -13.34 2.07
N TYR A 111 -1.50 -12.15 1.73
CA TYR A 111 -1.31 -10.93 2.48
C TYR A 111 -2.66 -10.30 2.80
N ASP A 112 -2.74 -9.69 3.96
CA ASP A 112 -3.91 -9.00 4.45
C ASP A 112 -3.55 -7.54 4.74
N LEU A 113 -4.45 -6.62 4.37
CA LEU A 113 -4.42 -5.24 4.84
C LEU A 113 -4.48 -5.19 6.37
N THR A 114 -3.58 -4.43 6.99
CA THR A 114 -3.65 -4.14 8.44
C THR A 114 -4.75 -3.10 8.71
N ARG A 115 -5.15 -2.93 9.98
CA ARG A 115 -6.12 -1.89 10.35
C ARG A 115 -5.66 -0.50 9.89
N ASN A 116 -4.42 -0.15 10.21
CA ASN A 116 -3.84 1.15 9.86
C ASN A 116 -3.58 1.24 8.36
N GLY A 117 -3.22 0.13 7.72
CA GLY A 117 -3.14 0.04 6.26
C GLY A 117 -4.47 0.38 5.60
N ARG A 118 -5.60 -0.10 6.12
CA ARG A 118 -6.92 0.27 5.61
C ARG A 118 -7.20 1.76 5.79
N LEU A 119 -6.97 2.29 6.99
CA LEU A 119 -7.17 3.71 7.27
C LEU A 119 -6.38 4.60 6.29
N ILE A 120 -5.06 4.39 6.21
CA ILE A 120 -4.15 5.16 5.37
C ILE A 120 -4.52 5.03 3.89
N VAL A 121 -4.70 3.80 3.41
CA VAL A 121 -5.03 3.56 1.99
C VAL A 121 -6.39 4.18 1.65
N ASN A 122 -7.40 4.04 2.51
CA ASN A 122 -8.72 4.63 2.27
C ASN A 122 -8.64 6.16 2.18
N ALA A 123 -7.96 6.80 3.14
CA ALA A 123 -7.78 8.24 3.16
C ALA A 123 -7.09 8.74 1.88
N ILE A 124 -6.00 8.08 1.45
CA ILE A 124 -5.30 8.40 0.21
C ILE A 124 -6.23 8.24 -1.00
N LEU A 125 -6.93 7.10 -1.12
CA LEU A 125 -7.79 6.83 -2.27
C LEU A 125 -8.98 7.79 -2.36
N LEU A 126 -9.51 8.24 -1.21
CA LEU A 126 -10.53 9.28 -1.16
C LEU A 126 -9.95 10.63 -1.57
N ALA A 127 -8.78 11.01 -1.05
CA ALA A 127 -8.10 12.26 -1.38
C ALA A 127 -7.87 12.41 -2.90
N HIS A 128 -7.48 11.34 -3.58
CA HIS A 128 -7.35 11.31 -5.05
C HIS A 128 -8.64 11.58 -5.83
N ARG A 129 -9.81 11.42 -5.20
CA ARG A 129 -11.13 11.61 -5.82
C ARG A 129 -11.79 12.93 -5.44
N LEU A 130 -11.24 13.64 -4.45
CA LEU A 130 -11.78 14.92 -4.03
C LEU A 130 -11.48 15.98 -5.10
N THR A 131 -12.49 16.79 -5.39
CA THR A 131 -12.34 17.97 -6.24
C THR A 131 -11.85 19.16 -5.44
N ALA A 132 -11.19 20.12 -6.09
CA ALA A 132 -10.78 21.36 -5.43
C ALA A 132 -11.95 22.11 -4.78
N SER A 133 -13.13 22.08 -5.40
CA SER A 133 -14.35 22.68 -4.83
C SER A 133 -14.76 22.02 -3.50
N GLN A 134 -14.74 20.68 -3.44
CA GLN A 134 -15.03 19.95 -2.20
C GLN A 134 -14.00 20.23 -1.10
N ILE A 135 -12.72 20.38 -1.46
CA ILE A 135 -11.67 20.72 -0.51
C ILE A 135 -11.87 22.15 0.03
N ASN A 136 -12.12 23.11 -0.86
CA ASN A 136 -12.34 24.51 -0.49
C ASN A 136 -13.59 24.70 0.39
N ALA A 137 -14.63 23.89 0.18
CA ALA A 137 -15.85 23.92 0.99
C ALA A 137 -15.64 23.47 2.45
N ILE A 138 -14.54 22.77 2.75
CA ILE A 138 -14.19 22.37 4.13
C ILE A 138 -13.46 23.52 4.86
N ALA A 139 -12.80 24.40 4.12
CA ALA A 139 -12.04 25.53 4.65
C ALA A 139 -12.90 26.79 4.89
N ALA A 140 -14.13 26.80 4.37
CA ALA A 140 -15.10 27.87 4.50
C ALA A 140 -16.05 27.62 5.68
#